data_AF-A0A0B6Y1U5-F1
#
_entry.id   AF-A0A0B6Y1U5-F1
#
_cell.length_a   1.000
_cell.length_b   1.000
_cell.length_c   1.000
_cell.angle_alpha   90.00
_cell.angle_beta   90.00
_cell.angle_gamma   90.00
#
_symmetry.space_group_name_H-M   'P 1'
#
loop_
_entity.id
_entity.type
_entity.pdbx_description
1 polymer ?
#
loop_
_entity_poly.entity_id
_entity_poly.type
_entity_poly.pdbx_seq_one_letter_code
_entity_poly.pdbx_strand_id
1 'polypeptide(L)' 'GTFMWPNGSKYEGEYSENLRNGEGTQVWSDGSTYTGCFINDMRHGQGCMQWSNIETYEGTFFKDRRHGKGTYKWADGSS' A
#
# COMPACT_ATOMS: atom_id res chain seq x y z
N GLY A 1 -0.42 3.44 -14.94
CA GLY A 1 -0.45 4.91 -14.97
C GLY A 1 0.23 5.46 -13.73
N THR A 2 0.68 6.71 -13.79
CA THR A 2 1.41 7.35 -12.68
C THR A 2 0.70 8.64 -12.28
N PHE A 3 0.52 8.85 -10.98
CA PHE A 3 -0.05 10.06 -10.42
C PHE A 3 0.86 10.59 -9.31
N MET A 4 1.05 11.90 -9.27
CA MET A 4 1.83 12.58 -8.23
C MET A 4 0.94 13.63 -7.57
N TRP A 5 0.86 13.59 -6.25
CA TRP A 5 0.15 14.59 -5.46
C TRP A 5 1.08 15.76 -5.14
N PRO A 6 0.55 16.99 -4.96
CA PRO A 6 1.35 18.16 -4.58
C PRO A 6 2.12 18.00 -3.25
N ASN A 7 1.67 17.10 -2.37
CA ASN A 7 2.35 16.80 -1.11
C ASN A 7 3.60 15.91 -1.30
N GLY A 8 3.94 15.50 -2.53
CA GLY A 8 5.07 14.62 -2.82
C GLY A 8 4.74 13.12 -2.80
N SER A 9 3.50 12.74 -2.48
CA SER A 9 3.07 11.35 -2.63
C SER A 9 3.00 10.97 -4.10
N LYS A 10 3.24 9.69 -4.42
CA LYS A 10 3.18 9.13 -5.77
C LYS A 10 2.39 7.84 -5.76
N TYR A 11 1.64 7.58 -6.82
CA TYR A 11 1.09 6.26 -7.13
C TYR A 11 1.52 5.85 -8.53
N GLU A 12 1.88 4.60 -8.67
CA GLU A 12 2.18 3.96 -9.94
C GLU A 12 1.48 2.61 -10.00
N GLY A 13 0.57 2.43 -10.94
CA GLY A 13 -0.21 1.20 -11.02
C GLY A 13 -1.40 1.30 -11.95
N GLU A 14 -2.29 0.33 -11.83
CA GLU A 14 -3.48 0.21 -12.65
C GLU A 14 -4.59 1.18 -12.20
N TYR A 15 -5.40 1.57 -13.17
CA TYR A 15 -6.56 2.44 -12.98
C TYR A 15 -7.74 1.87 -13.77
N SER A 16 -8.93 1.96 -13.18
CA SER A 16 -10.22 1.68 -13.82
C SER A 16 -11.21 2.73 -13.35
N GLU A 17 -11.99 3.29 -14.28
CA GLU A 17 -12.97 4.37 -13.99
C GLU A 17 -12.37 5.58 -13.25
N ASN A 18 -11.12 5.93 -13.56
CA ASN A 18 -10.32 6.98 -12.88
C ASN A 18 -10.01 6.70 -11.39
N LEU A 19 -10.27 5.49 -10.91
CA LEU A 19 -9.93 5.03 -9.57
C LEU A 19 -8.79 4.01 -9.65
N ARG A 20 -7.93 3.96 -8.62
CA ARG A 20 -6.91 2.90 -8.51
C ARG A 20 -7.60 1.56 -8.36
N ASN A 21 -7.30 0.65 -9.28
CA ASN A 21 -7.93 -0.65 -9.41
C ASN A 21 -6.93 -1.59 -10.07
N GLY A 22 -6.64 -2.74 -9.46
CA GLY A 22 -5.58 -3.67 -9.91
C GLY A 22 -4.31 -3.53 -9.07
N GLU A 23 -3.17 -3.95 -9.61
CA GLU A 23 -1.89 -3.86 -8.90
C GLU A 23 -1.32 -2.44 -8.94
N GLY A 24 -0.71 -2.02 -7.83
CA GLY A 24 -0.05 -0.73 -7.77
C GLY A 24 0.87 -0.53 -6.58
N THR A 25 1.67 0.51 -6.69
CA THR A 25 2.58 0.98 -5.65
C THR A 25 2.23 2.43 -5.29
N GLN A 26 1.89 2.66 -4.03
CA GLN A 26 1.72 4.00 -3.47
C GLN A 26 2.90 4.33 -2.56
N VAL A 27 3.56 5.46 -2.81
CA VAL A 27 4.57 6.05 -1.94
C VAL A 27 3.98 7.31 -1.33
N TRP A 28 3.95 7.39 -0.02
CA TRP A 28 3.50 8.59 0.71
C TRP A 28 4.67 9.54 0.92
N SER A 29 4.35 10.81 1.18
CA SER A 29 5.35 11.87 1.40
C SER A 29 6.24 11.65 2.62
N ASP A 30 5.81 10.84 3.58
CA ASP A 30 6.59 10.43 4.75
C ASP A 30 7.58 9.30 4.43
N GLY A 31 7.58 8.77 3.20
CA GLY A 31 8.39 7.63 2.77
C GLY A 31 7.75 6.27 3.00
N SER A 32 6.58 6.21 3.65
CA SER A 32 5.80 4.96 3.72
C SER A 32 5.48 4.50 2.30
N THR A 33 5.42 3.18 2.07
CA THR A 33 5.15 2.58 0.77
C THR A 33 4.17 1.43 0.92
N TYR A 34 3.22 1.32 0.00
CA TYR A 34 2.35 0.15 -0.14
C TYR A 34 2.48 -0.39 -1.55
N THR A 35 2.66 -1.71 -1.67
CA THR A 35 2.66 -2.42 -2.94
C THR A 35 1.63 -3.55 -2.84
N GLY A 36 0.65 -3.59 -3.74
CA GLY A 36 -0.34 -4.66 -3.78
C GLY A 36 -1.63 -4.22 -4.49
N CYS A 37 -2.70 -4.99 -4.29
CA CYS A 37 -3.93 -4.72 -5.02
C CYS A 37 -4.70 -3.52 -4.45
N PHE A 38 -5.40 -2.84 -5.35
CA PHE A 38 -6.37 -1.79 -5.08
C PHE A 38 -7.72 -2.14 -5.69
N ILE A 39 -8.80 -1.77 -5.01
CA ILE A 39 -10.18 -1.80 -5.52
C ILE A 39 -10.87 -0.50 -5.13
N ASN A 40 -11.33 0.26 -6.11
CA ASN A 40 -12.00 1.56 -5.92
C ASN A 40 -11.23 2.48 -4.97
N ASP A 41 -9.95 2.71 -5.28
CA ASP A 41 -9.00 3.52 -4.48
C ASP A 41 -8.59 2.97 -3.11
N MET A 42 -9.16 1.86 -2.67
CA MET A 42 -8.83 1.24 -1.38
C MET A 42 -7.86 0.07 -1.57
N ARG A 43 -6.90 -0.06 -0.66
CA ARG A 43 -6.04 -1.25 -0.58
C ARG A 43 -6.89 -2.49 -0.31
N HIS A 44 -6.64 -3.53 -1.08
CA HIS A 44 -7.42 -4.76 -1.07
C HIS A 44 -6.54 -5.97 -1.44
N GLY A 45 -6.98 -7.18 -1.10
CA GLY A 45 -6.27 -8.39 -1.53
C GLY A 45 -4.93 -8.54 -0.84
N GLN A 46 -3.95 -9.16 -1.49
CA GLN A 46 -2.61 -9.25 -0.93
C GLN A 46 -1.86 -7.94 -1.12
N GLY A 47 -1.09 -7.55 -0.11
CA GLY A 47 -0.23 -6.39 -0.20
C GLY A 47 0.86 -6.36 0.86
N CYS A 48 1.88 -5.55 0.59
CA CYS A 48 2.95 -5.24 1.51
C CYS A 48 2.92 -3.75 1.82
N MET A 49 2.78 -3.42 3.10
CA MET A 49 2.93 -2.07 3.63
C MET A 49 4.29 -1.98 4.30
N GLN A 50 5.08 -0.99 3.92
CA GLN A 50 6.29 -0.58 4.60
C GLN A 50 6.06 0.82 5.15
N TRP A 51 6.23 1.01 6.44
CA TRP A 51 6.13 2.32 7.07
C TRP A 51 7.50 3.02 7.07
N SER A 52 7.48 4.34 7.20
CA SER A 52 8.70 5.17 7.26
C SER A 52 9.64 4.82 8.42
N ASN A 53 9.09 4.21 9.49
CA ASN A 53 9.83 3.66 10.64
C ASN A 53 10.37 2.24 10.39
N ILE A 54 10.53 1.82 9.13
CA ILE A 54 11.02 0.51 8.66
C ILE A 54 10.16 -0.71 9.04
N GLU A 55 9.07 -0.53 9.78
CA GLU A 55 8.12 -1.60 10.04
C GLU A 55 7.50 -2.07 8.74
N THR A 56 7.17 -3.37 8.66
CA THR A 56 6.48 -3.93 7.51
C THR A 56 5.29 -4.78 7.91
N TYR A 57 4.31 -4.84 7.03
CA TYR A 57 3.21 -5.78 7.11
C TYR A 57 2.97 -6.37 5.74
N GLU A 58 3.07 -7.68 5.64
CA GLU A 58 2.76 -8.43 4.44
C GLU A 58 1.55 -9.31 4.73
N GLY A 59 0.45 -9.09 4.02
CA GLY A 59 -0.77 -9.85 4.28
C GLY A 59 -1.97 -9.33 3.51
N THR A 60 -3.15 -9.73 3.98
CA THR A 60 -4.40 -9.38 3.29
C THR A 60 -4.91 -8.02 3.73
N PHE A 61 -5.48 -7.26 2.81
CA PHE A 61 -6.16 -6.00 3.05
C PHE A 61 -7.61 -6.08 2.57
N PHE A 62 -8.50 -5.41 3.29
CA PHE A 62 -9.91 -5.26 2.93
C PHE A 62 -10.37 -3.85 3.30
N LYS A 63 -10.70 -3.05 2.27
CA LYS A 63 -11.14 -1.64 2.43
C LYS A 63 -10.17 -0.83 3.28
N ASP A 64 -8.90 -0.79 2.85
CA ASP A 64 -7.78 -0.10 3.50
C ASP A 64 -7.33 -0.60 4.87
N ARG A 65 -7.96 -1.64 5.40
CA ARG A 65 -7.58 -2.23 6.68
C ARG A 65 -6.84 -3.53 6.46
N ARG A 66 -5.78 -3.75 7.24
CA ARG A 66 -5.18 -5.08 7.41
C ARG A 66 -6.28 -6.07 7.81
N HIS A 67 -6.31 -7.22 7.17
CA HIS A 67 -7.37 -8.22 7.31
C HIS A 67 -6.78 -9.63 7.20
N GLY A 68 -7.47 -10.61 7.78
CA GLY A 68 -7.07 -12.01 7.68
C GLY A 68 -5.67 -12.29 8.24
N LYS A 69 -4.90 -13.11 7.52
CA LYS A 69 -3.54 -13.48 7.90
C LYS A 69 -2.53 -12.51 7.29
N GLY A 70 -1.47 -12.24 8.04
CA GLY A 70 -0.30 -11.50 7.59
C GLY A 70 0.83 -11.60 8.61
N THR A 71 2.02 -11.24 8.17
CA THR A 71 3.22 -11.16 8.99
C THR A 71 3.53 -9.69 9.23
N TYR A 72 3.71 -9.31 10.49
CA TYR A 72 4.20 -7.99 10.84
C TYR A 72 5.69 -8.10 11.14
N LYS A 73 6.51 -7.17 10.68
CA LYS A 73 7.89 -7.02 11.14
C LYS A 73 8.01 -5.67 11.83
N TRP A 74 8.44 -5.72 13.08
CA TRP A 74 8.69 -4.54 13.89
C TRP A 74 10.02 -3.89 13.52
N ALA A 75 10.21 -2.63 13.91
CA ALA A 75 11.41 -1.87 13.57
C ALA A 75 12.69 -2.48 14.18
N ASP A 76 12.55 -3.22 15.28
CA ASP A 76 13.65 -3.96 15.91
C ASP A 76 14.03 -5.26 15.17
N GLY A 77 13.34 -5.57 14.07
CA GLY A 77 13.56 -6.76 13.25
C GLY A 77 12.82 -8.01 13.74
N SER A 78 12.06 -7.94 14.84
CA SER A 78 11.20 -9.04 15.27
C SER A 78 9.98 -9.18 14.35
N SER A 79 9.47 -10.41 14.19
CA SER A 79 8.35 -10.72 13.30
C SER A 79 7.44 -11.82 13.84
#